data_AF-A0A8B8HMC0-F1
#
_entry.id   AF-A0A8B8HMC0-F1
#
_cell.length_a   1.000
_cell.length_b   1.000
_cell.length_c   1.000
_cell.angle_alpha   90.00
_cell.angle_beta   90.00
_cell.angle_gamma   90.00
#
_symmetry.space_group_name_H-M   'P 1'
#
loop_
_entity.id
_entity.type
_entity.pdbx_description
1 polymer ?
#
loop_
_entity_poly.entity_id
_entity_poly.type
_entity_poly.pdbx_seq_one_letter_code
_entity_poly.pdbx_strand_id
1 'polypeptide(L)'
;MSMQYVRIYYGPNESFGTVSHKPQKLCGIREYLQRLGFRVDLVPVEYINYCMLEMCGHEVFRCNINNLLFNAAAERDSVCRRAINAVVESSAKFLRARSYLWSWALIEDQIFRRSEYSPKDYWPFNFDGSFDTCLECESCMEVIENN
;
A
#
# COMPACT_ATOMS: atom_id res chain seq x y z
N MET A 1 -0.24 5.43 4.40
CA MET A 1 -1.17 4.29 4.30
C MET A 1 -0.73 3.22 5.29
N SER A 2 -1.61 2.71 6.16
CA SER A 2 -1.24 1.63 7.09
C SER A 2 -1.25 0.28 6.35
N MET A 3 -0.35 -0.64 6.72
CA MET A 3 -0.30 -1.99 6.11
C MET A 3 -1.48 -2.89 6.49
N GLN A 4 -2.33 -2.41 7.39
CA GLN A 4 -3.56 -3.08 7.83
C GLN A 4 -4.80 -2.52 7.13
N TYR A 5 -4.62 -1.66 6.12
CA TYR A 5 -5.71 -1.04 5.39
C TYR A 5 -5.93 -1.75 4.05
N VAL A 6 -7.18 -2.17 3.81
CA VAL A 6 -7.61 -2.90 2.63
C VAL A 6 -8.77 -2.15 1.98
N ARG A 7 -8.66 -1.87 0.68
CA ARG A 7 -9.78 -1.36 -0.12
C ARG A 7 -10.35 -2.48 -0.96
N ILE A 8 -11.67 -2.66 -0.90
CA ILE A 8 -12.38 -3.64 -1.72
C ILE A 8 -13.19 -2.86 -2.74
N TYR A 9 -12.75 -2.91 -3.99
CA TYR A 9 -13.48 -2.37 -5.13
C TYR A 9 -14.49 -3.41 -5.60
N TYR A 10 -15.74 -2.99 -5.73
CA TYR A 10 -16.81 -3.90 -6.14
C TYR A 10 -17.76 -3.31 -7.15
N GLY A 11 -17.99 -4.12 -8.18
CA GLY A 11 -18.87 -3.90 -9.30
C GLY A 11 -20.34 -4.07 -8.98
N PRO A 12 -21.24 -3.50 -9.78
CA PRO A 12 -22.62 -3.96 -9.78
C PRO A 12 -22.67 -5.42 -10.24
N ASN A 13 -23.56 -6.18 -9.61
CA ASN A 13 -23.81 -7.58 -9.93
C ASN A 13 -25.12 -7.68 -10.71
N GLU A 14 -25.09 -8.38 -11.84
CA GLU A 14 -26.28 -8.79 -12.56
C GLU A 14 -26.88 -10.03 -11.88
N SER A 15 -27.89 -9.82 -11.04
CA SER A 15 -28.64 -10.94 -10.45
C SER A 15 -30.13 -10.69 -10.55
N PHE A 16 -30.88 -11.70 -11.01
CA PHE A 16 -32.32 -11.64 -11.25
C PHE A 16 -32.72 -10.51 -12.22
N GLY A 17 -31.93 -10.27 -13.28
CA GLY A 17 -32.23 -9.26 -14.31
C GLY A 17 -32.07 -7.81 -13.86
N THR A 18 -31.55 -7.55 -12.65
CA THR A 18 -31.24 -6.20 -12.15
C THR A 18 -29.74 -6.07 -11.93
N VAL A 19 -29.15 -5.01 -12.49
CA VAL A 19 -27.73 -4.64 -12.30
C VAL A 19 -27.65 -3.64 -11.17
N SER A 20 -27.19 -4.07 -9.99
CA SER A 20 -27.10 -3.21 -8.81
C SER A 20 -25.92 -3.57 -7.91
N HIS A 21 -25.42 -2.59 -7.16
CA HIS A 21 -24.37 -2.78 -6.16
C HIS A 21 -24.93 -3.50 -4.94
N LYS A 22 -24.43 -4.71 -4.69
CA LYS A 22 -24.88 -5.57 -3.59
C LYS A 22 -23.73 -5.79 -2.59
N PRO A 23 -23.57 -4.92 -1.58
CA PRO A 23 -22.49 -5.06 -0.59
C PRO A 23 -22.66 -6.30 0.30
N GLN A 24 -23.86 -6.91 0.36
CA GLN A 24 -24.11 -8.10 1.19
C GLN A 24 -23.24 -9.30 0.78
N LYS A 25 -22.80 -9.38 -0.47
CA LYS A 25 -21.87 -10.45 -0.92
C LYS A 25 -20.47 -10.33 -0.31
N LEU A 26 -20.08 -9.13 0.12
CA LEU A 26 -18.75 -8.85 0.67
C LEU A 26 -18.72 -8.85 2.19
N CYS A 27 -19.87 -9.10 2.84
CA CYS A 27 -20.00 -9.08 4.29
C CYS A 27 -19.07 -10.11 4.95
N GLY A 28 -19.03 -11.34 4.42
CA GLY A 28 -18.16 -12.40 4.95
C GLY A 28 -16.67 -12.04 4.92
N ILE A 29 -16.20 -11.42 3.84
CA ILE A 29 -14.79 -10.97 3.72
C ILE A 29 -14.53 -9.82 4.70
N ARG A 30 -15.42 -8.83 4.73
CA ARG A 30 -15.29 -7.65 5.59
C ARG A 30 -15.23 -8.04 7.07
N GLU A 31 -16.18 -8.84 7.55
CA GLU A 31 -16.26 -9.27 8.94
C GLU A 31 -15.03 -10.06 9.37
N TYR A 32 -14.55 -10.97 8.52
CA TYR A 32 -13.39 -11.79 8.85
C TYR A 32 -12.10 -10.97 8.89
N LEU A 33 -11.89 -10.08 7.92
CA LEU A 33 -10.74 -9.18 7.91
C LEU A 33 -10.76 -8.20 9.09
N GLN A 34 -11.93 -7.69 9.46
CA GLN A 34 -12.08 -6.84 10.65
C GLN A 34 -11.76 -7.60 11.94
N ARG A 35 -12.18 -8.88 12.04
CA ARG A 35 -11.82 -9.74 13.18
C ARG A 35 -10.31 -9.97 13.30
N LEU A 36 -9.61 -10.04 12.17
CA LEU A 36 -8.14 -10.11 12.12
C LEU A 36 -7.44 -8.77 12.43
N GLY A 37 -8.19 -7.67 12.59
CA GLY A 37 -7.65 -6.35 12.89
C GLY A 37 -7.35 -5.48 11.68
N PHE A 38 -7.76 -5.89 10.47
CA PHE A 38 -7.64 -5.05 9.28
C PHE A 38 -8.77 -4.01 9.21
N ARG A 39 -8.45 -2.81 8.73
CA ARG A 39 -9.42 -1.78 8.37
C ARG A 39 -9.83 -2.00 6.93
N VAL A 40 -11.12 -2.21 6.69
CA VAL A 40 -11.67 -2.55 5.38
C VAL A 40 -12.64 -1.48 4.92
N ASP A 41 -12.36 -0.88 3.77
CA ASP A 41 -13.24 0.07 3.10
C ASP A 41 -13.80 -0.54 1.82
N LEU A 42 -15.11 -0.34 1.59
CA LEU A 42 -15.81 -0.80 0.40
C LEU A 42 -15.97 0.37 -0.57
N VAL A 43 -15.44 0.24 -1.79
CA VAL A 43 -15.52 1.27 -2.83
C VAL A 43 -16.34 0.74 -4.02
N PRO A 44 -17.52 1.31 -4.32
CA PRO A 44 -18.29 0.89 -5.48
C PRO A 44 -17.61 1.36 -6.78
N VAL A 45 -17.63 0.51 -7.81
CA VAL A 45 -17.06 0.80 -9.14
C VAL A 45 -18.02 0.34 -10.23
N GLU A 46 -18.11 1.04 -11.35
CA GLU A 46 -19.09 0.75 -12.41
C GLU A 46 -18.81 -0.52 -13.26
N TYR A 47 -17.69 -1.20 -13.02
CA TYR A 47 -17.34 -2.42 -13.76
C TYR A 47 -18.22 -3.61 -13.36
N ILE A 48 -18.98 -4.15 -14.32
CA ILE A 48 -19.90 -5.26 -14.07
C ILE A 48 -19.14 -6.50 -13.58
N ASN A 49 -19.68 -7.13 -12.54
CA ASN A 49 -19.18 -8.38 -11.97
C ASN A 49 -17.72 -8.34 -11.48
N TYR A 50 -17.18 -7.14 -11.26
CA TYR A 50 -15.81 -6.94 -10.82
C TYR A 50 -15.67 -6.97 -9.30
N CYS A 51 -14.63 -7.61 -8.78
CA CYS A 51 -14.23 -7.51 -7.38
C CYS A 51 -12.71 -7.54 -7.30
N MET A 52 -12.14 -6.53 -6.65
CA MET A 52 -10.69 -6.41 -6.48
C MET A 52 -10.36 -5.90 -5.09
N LEU A 53 -9.37 -6.55 -4.46
CA LEU A 53 -8.84 -6.15 -3.17
C LEU A 53 -7.48 -5.49 -3.40
N GLU A 54 -7.35 -4.26 -2.90
CA GLU A 54 -6.12 -3.48 -2.94
C GLU A 54 -5.57 -3.31 -1.52
N MET A 55 -4.25 -3.47 -1.39
CA MET A 55 -3.50 -3.10 -0.21
C MET A 55 -2.31 -2.24 -0.61
N CYS A 56 -2.10 -1.12 0.08
CA CYS A 56 -0.94 -0.24 -0.16
C CYS A 56 -0.75 0.14 -1.64
N GLY A 57 -1.82 0.41 -2.39
CA GLY A 57 -1.72 0.76 -3.83
C GLY A 57 -1.54 -0.44 -4.77
N HIS A 58 -1.51 -1.67 -4.26
CA HIS A 58 -1.27 -2.88 -5.05
C HIS A 58 -2.48 -3.81 -5.04
N GLU A 59 -2.80 -4.37 -6.22
CA GLU A 59 -3.82 -5.41 -6.38
C GLU A 59 -3.34 -6.72 -5.72
N VAL A 60 -4.05 -7.15 -4.69
CA VAL A 60 -3.74 -8.38 -3.94
C VAL A 60 -4.54 -9.56 -4.46
N PHE A 61 -5.81 -9.33 -4.79
CA PHE A 61 -6.70 -10.38 -5.23
C PHE A 61 -7.77 -9.81 -6.14
N ARG A 62 -8.11 -10.58 -7.18
CA ARG A 62 -9.20 -10.26 -8.10
C ARG A 62 -10.07 -11.48 -8.34
N CYS A 63 -11.36 -11.26 -8.30
CA CYS A 63 -12.34 -12.29 -8.62
C CYS A 63 -13.58 -11.70 -9.30
N ASN A 64 -14.39 -12.59 -9.87
CA ASN A 64 -15.73 -12.25 -10.30
C ASN A 64 -16.67 -12.27 -9.08
N ILE A 65 -17.46 -11.21 -8.89
CA ILE A 65 -18.40 -11.08 -7.75
C ILE A 65 -19.48 -12.18 -7.73
N ASN A 66 -19.74 -12.84 -8.86
CA ASN A 66 -20.69 -13.94 -8.96
C ASN A 66 -20.20 -15.22 -8.31
N ASN A 67 -18.87 -15.37 -8.20
CA ASN A 67 -18.28 -16.53 -7.53
C ASN A 67 -18.38 -16.45 -6.01
N LEU A 68 -18.74 -15.27 -5.46
CA LEU A 68 -18.99 -15.08 -4.04
C LEU A 68 -20.42 -15.49 -3.68
N LEU A 69 -20.53 -16.28 -2.62
CA LEU A 69 -21.80 -16.71 -2.07
C LEU A 69 -22.50 -15.54 -1.37
N PHE A 70 -23.83 -15.45 -1.55
CA PHE A 70 -24.62 -14.40 -0.93
C PHE A 70 -24.79 -14.65 0.57
N ASN A 71 -24.40 -13.68 1.40
CA ASN A 71 -24.55 -13.73 2.86
C ASN A 71 -23.99 -15.01 3.52
N ALA A 72 -22.93 -15.57 2.95
CA ALA A 72 -22.24 -16.72 3.52
C ALA A 72 -21.12 -16.28 4.44
N ALA A 73 -20.91 -17.01 5.53
CA ALA A 73 -19.72 -16.88 6.35
C ALA A 73 -18.48 -17.27 5.54
N ALA A 74 -17.34 -16.62 5.83
CA ALA A 74 -16.07 -16.85 5.14
C ALA A 74 -15.59 -18.32 5.17
N GLU A 75 -16.02 -19.10 6.16
CA GLU A 75 -15.68 -20.52 6.30
C GLU A 75 -16.34 -21.41 5.25
N ARG A 76 -17.52 -21.03 4.75
CA ARG A 76 -18.30 -21.80 3.78
C ARG A 76 -17.95 -21.48 2.34
N ASP A 77 -17.45 -20.26 2.08
CA ASP A 77 -17.08 -19.80 0.76
C ASP A 77 -15.57 -19.95 0.52
N SER A 78 -15.21 -20.84 -0.41
CA SER A 78 -13.82 -21.09 -0.79
C SER A 78 -13.16 -19.87 -1.44
N VAL A 79 -13.91 -19.04 -2.17
CA VAL A 79 -13.39 -17.82 -2.81
C VAL A 79 -13.12 -16.76 -1.77
N CYS A 80 -14.03 -16.59 -0.80
CA CYS A 80 -13.80 -15.70 0.35
C CYS A 80 -12.53 -16.10 1.12
N ARG A 81 -12.36 -17.39 1.42
CA ARG A 81 -11.17 -17.90 2.13
C ARG A 81 -9.88 -17.65 1.34
N ARG A 82 -9.92 -17.83 0.01
CA ARG A 82 -8.78 -17.52 -0.86
C ARG A 82 -8.43 -16.03 -0.84
N ALA A 83 -9.44 -15.15 -0.90
CA ALA A 83 -9.23 -13.71 -0.83
C ALA A 83 -8.59 -13.29 0.51
N ILE A 84 -9.09 -13.83 1.63
CA ILE A 84 -8.54 -13.57 2.96
C ILE A 84 -7.09 -14.06 3.06
N ASN A 85 -6.81 -15.29 2.59
CA ASN A 85 -5.46 -15.82 2.61
C ASN A 85 -4.50 -14.96 1.77
N ALA A 86 -4.95 -14.48 0.61
CA ALA A 86 -4.15 -13.58 -0.23
C ALA A 86 -3.82 -12.26 0.49
N VAL A 87 -4.78 -11.69 1.24
CA VAL A 87 -4.57 -10.50 2.07
C VAL A 87 -3.55 -10.75 3.19
N VAL A 88 -3.68 -11.86 3.91
CA VAL A 88 -2.75 -12.22 4.99
C VAL A 88 -1.33 -12.47 4.46
N GLU A 89 -1.21 -13.21 3.36
CA GLU A 89 0.08 -13.48 2.74
C GLU A 89 0.73 -12.18 2.21
N SER A 90 -0.06 -11.32 1.58
CA SER A 90 0.42 -10.02 1.07
C SER A 90 0.85 -9.09 2.20
N SER A 91 0.10 -9.06 3.32
CA SER A 91 0.50 -8.32 4.51
C SER A 91 1.87 -8.75 5.02
N ALA A 92 2.13 -10.06 5.10
CA ALA A 92 3.45 -10.58 5.49
C ALA A 92 4.56 -10.19 4.50
N LYS A 93 4.29 -10.20 3.19
CA LYS A 93 5.23 -9.75 2.14
C LYS A 93 5.54 -8.25 2.28
N PHE A 94 4.53 -7.41 2.49
CA PHE A 94 4.72 -5.97 2.69
C PHE A 94 5.51 -5.66 3.96
N LEU A 95 5.26 -6.37 5.05
CA LEU A 95 6.04 -6.21 6.28
C LEU A 95 7.51 -6.55 6.07
N ARG A 96 7.82 -7.64 5.35
CA ARG A 96 9.21 -8.00 4.98
C ARG A 96 9.85 -6.93 4.10
N ALA A 97 9.16 -6.48 3.07
CA ALA A 97 9.65 -5.42 2.19
C ALA A 97 10.00 -4.14 2.96
N ARG A 98 9.14 -3.73 3.91
CA ARG A 98 9.42 -2.60 4.79
C ARG A 98 10.64 -2.82 5.68
N SER A 99 10.78 -4.00 6.30
CA SER A 99 11.95 -4.31 7.12
C SER A 99 13.24 -4.26 6.30
N TYR A 100 13.21 -4.78 5.07
CA TYR A 100 14.36 -4.69 4.17
C TYR A 100 14.68 -3.25 3.80
N LEU A 101 13.70 -2.46 3.34
CA LEU A 101 13.92 -1.05 3.01
C LEU A 101 14.47 -0.26 4.20
N TRP A 102 13.95 -0.51 5.41
CA TRP A 102 14.47 0.12 6.62
C TRP A 102 15.91 -0.29 6.91
N SER A 103 16.25 -1.58 6.80
CA SER A 103 17.63 -2.05 6.99
C SER A 103 18.59 -1.45 5.96
N TRP A 104 18.17 -1.34 4.70
CA TRP A 104 18.96 -0.71 3.64
C TRP A 104 19.20 0.77 3.93
N ALA A 105 18.14 1.51 4.29
CA ALA A 105 18.26 2.93 4.65
C ALA A 105 19.14 3.15 5.89
N LEU A 106 19.08 2.24 6.87
CA LEU A 106 19.93 2.30 8.06
C LEU A 106 21.41 2.05 7.71
N ILE A 107 21.68 1.03 6.90
CA ILE A 107 23.04 0.72 6.43
C ILE A 107 23.59 1.91 5.64
N GLU A 108 22.79 2.50 4.76
CA GLU A 108 23.18 3.67 3.98
C GLU A 108 23.57 4.85 4.88
N ASP A 109 22.74 5.17 5.88
CA ASP A 109 23.01 6.26 6.83
C ASP A 109 24.28 6.01 7.66
N GLN A 110 24.44 4.80 8.21
CA GLN A 110 25.56 4.49 9.10
C GLN A 110 26.89 4.36 8.34
N ILE A 111 26.90 3.69 7.20
CA ILE A 111 28.13 3.43 6.45
C ILE A 111 28.55 4.67 5.66
N PHE A 112 27.63 5.30 4.93
CA PHE A 112 28.01 6.34 3.97
C PHE A 112 27.89 7.76 4.50
N ARG A 113 27.08 8.03 5.53
CA ARG A 113 26.89 9.42 6.02
C ARG A 113 27.59 9.74 7.32
N ARG A 114 27.81 8.75 8.20
CA ARG A 114 28.40 8.96 9.54
C ARG A 114 29.81 8.45 9.72
N SER A 115 30.33 7.63 8.82
CA SER A 115 31.69 7.10 8.93
C SER A 115 32.71 8.08 8.34
N GLU A 116 33.95 8.04 8.85
CA GLU A 116 35.09 8.79 8.29
C GLU A 116 35.37 8.44 6.81
N TYR A 117 34.87 7.29 6.35
CA TYR A 117 34.96 6.80 4.98
C TYR A 117 33.74 7.17 4.13
N SER A 118 32.92 8.12 4.57
CA SER A 118 31.83 8.69 3.77
C SER A 118 32.37 9.17 2.41
N PRO A 119 31.68 8.91 1.29
CA PRO A 119 32.02 9.52 0.01
C PRO A 119 32.08 11.05 0.18
N LYS A 120 33.25 11.65 -0.02
CA LYS A 120 33.42 13.10 -0.02
C LYS A 120 32.99 13.62 -1.39
N ASP A 121 32.12 14.62 -1.42
CA ASP A 121 31.79 15.30 -2.66
C ASP A 121 33.07 15.91 -3.24
N TYR A 122 33.48 15.41 -4.42
CA TYR A 122 34.66 15.90 -5.12
C TYR A 122 34.21 16.82 -6.25
N TRP A 123 34.35 18.12 -6.04
CA TRP A 123 34.09 19.10 -7.09
C TRP A 123 35.29 19.20 -8.05
N PRO A 124 35.09 19.31 -9.39
CA PRO A 124 36.16 19.44 -10.37
C PRO A 124 36.98 20.74 -10.25
N PHE A 125 36.54 21.66 -9.41
CA PHE A 125 37.18 22.92 -9.10
C PHE A 125 37.39 23.00 -7.58
N ASN A 126 38.47 23.67 -7.17
CA ASN A 126 38.73 23.92 -5.74
C ASN A 126 37.64 24.86 -5.23
N PHE A 127 36.75 24.33 -4.39
CA PHE A 127 35.69 25.08 -3.73
C PHE A 127 36.02 25.14 -2.24
N ASP A 128 36.45 26.31 -1.76
CA ASP A 128 36.96 26.51 -0.39
C ASP A 128 35.84 26.78 0.65
N GLY A 129 34.59 26.41 0.35
CA GLY A 129 33.45 26.62 1.24
C GLY A 129 33.23 25.46 2.21
N SER A 130 33.60 25.64 3.48
CA SER A 130 33.29 24.70 4.56
C SER A 130 31.83 24.88 5.01
N PHE A 131 30.90 24.10 4.46
CA PHE A 131 29.53 24.08 4.96
C PHE A 131 29.34 22.92 5.93
N ASP A 132 29.67 23.14 7.21
CA ASP A 132 29.32 22.20 8.28
C ASP A 132 27.80 22.20 8.58
N THR A 133 27.05 23.18 8.04
CA THR A 133 25.58 23.20 8.09
C THR A 133 24.97 23.73 6.79
N CYS A 134 23.85 23.12 6.38
CA CYS A 134 23.09 23.46 5.16
C CYS A 134 22.37 24.83 5.24
N LEU A 135 22.71 25.68 6.22
CA LEU A 135 22.08 26.98 6.47
C LEU A 135 22.86 28.16 5.85
N GLU A 136 24.04 27.93 5.30
CA GLU A 136 24.95 28.99 4.84
C GLU A 136 25.16 29.00 3.32
N CYS A 137 24.33 28.29 2.55
CA CYS A 137 24.41 28.32 1.09
C CYS A 137 23.68 29.56 0.52
N GLU A 138 24.43 30.61 0.18
CA GLU A 138 23.87 31.87 -0.38
C GLU A 138 23.10 31.66 -1.70
N SER A 139 23.44 30.64 -2.50
CA SER A 139 22.71 30.33 -3.75
C SER A 139 21.35 29.66 -3.54
N CYS A 140 21.06 29.13 -2.34
CA CYS A 140 19.73 28.61 -1.99
C CYS A 140 18.76 29.72 -1.56
N MET A 141 19.24 30.86 -1.08
CA MET A 141 18.38 32.00 -0.70
C MET A 141 17.82 32.74 -1.92
N GLU A 142 18.57 32.83 -3.03
CA GLU A 142 18.10 33.54 -4.24
C GLU A 142 16.90 32.88 -4.92
N VAL A 143 16.62 31.60 -4.63
CA VAL A 143 15.46 30.87 -5.16
C VAL A 143 14.19 31.15 -4.35
N ILE A 144 14.31 31.59 -3.09
CA ILE A 144 13.16 31.86 -2.21
C ILE A 144 12.60 33.27 -2.45
N GLU A 145 13.41 34.23 -2.89
CA GLU A 145 12.96 35.62 -3.09
C GLU A 145 12.27 35.90 -4.43
N ASN A 146 12.22 34.94 -5.35
CA ASN A 146 11.62 35.10 -6.69
C ASN A 146 10.34 34.28 -6.94
N ASN A 147 9.57 33.94 -5.90
CA ASN A 147 8.16 33.50 -6.04
C ASN A 147 7.24 34.10 -4.98
#